data_AF-A0AAJ2PC59-F1
#
_entry.id   AF-A0AAJ2PC59-F1
#
_cell.length_a   1.000
_cell.length_b   1.000
_cell.length_c   1.000
_cell.angle_alpha   90.00
_cell.angle_beta   90.00
_cell.angle_gamma   90.00
#
_symmetry.space_group_name_H-M   'P 1'
#
loop_
_entity.id
_entity.type
_entity.pdbx_description
1 polymer ?
#
loop_
_entity_poly.entity_id
_entity_poly.type
_entity_poly.pdbx_seq_one_letter_code
_entity_poly.pdbx_strand_id
1 'polypeptide(L)'
;ISEDMKYGFIVVNDITESIRVKFFNEDVELIKDLQKGDIVTVIGKVREYSGEIYVVGEAVSVVSFETELRRKKEAIEFIKKFSTTKKEVDYKQPILRFIKEMDDGNGVDIGKIIESFQIPLSFIDKAISELLEEKKIIEILPSVYKVNA
;
A
#
# COMPACT_ATOMS: atom_id res chain seq x y z
N ILE A 1 7.77 -27.78 15.36
CA ILE A 1 7.39 -28.89 14.46
C ILE A 1 6.57 -29.89 15.29
N SER A 2 5.53 -30.51 14.74
CA SER A 2 4.72 -31.52 15.43
C SER A 2 5.50 -32.83 15.60
N GLU A 3 5.12 -33.65 16.58
CA GLU A 3 5.80 -34.93 16.87
C GLU A 3 5.71 -35.93 15.71
N ASP A 4 4.63 -35.90 14.94
CA ASP A 4 4.40 -36.76 13.78
C ASP A 4 5.05 -36.24 12.49
N MET A 5 5.79 -35.12 12.56
CA MET A 5 6.43 -34.45 11.43
C MET A 5 5.46 -34.07 10.30
N LYS A 6 4.14 -34.04 10.55
CA LYS A 6 3.13 -33.66 9.52
C LYS A 6 2.82 -32.18 9.50
N TYR A 7 3.22 -31.43 10.52
CA TYR A 7 2.96 -30.01 10.61
C TYR A 7 4.12 -29.26 11.23
N GLY A 8 4.49 -28.17 10.58
CA GLY A 8 5.52 -27.26 11.07
C GLY A 8 5.16 -25.83 10.70
N PHE A 9 5.67 -24.88 11.46
CA PHE A 9 5.62 -23.49 11.05
C PHE A 9 6.85 -22.75 11.55
N ILE A 10 7.21 -21.71 10.82
CA ILE A 10 8.12 -20.67 11.26
C ILE A 10 7.37 -19.33 11.28
N VAL A 11 7.90 -18.37 12.02
CA VAL A 11 7.42 -16.99 12.03
C VAL A 11 8.52 -16.13 11.42
N VAL A 12 8.20 -15.48 10.31
CA VAL A 12 9.13 -14.61 9.59
C VAL A 12 8.74 -13.16 9.85
N ASN A 13 9.73 -12.32 10.14
CA ASN A 13 9.54 -10.89 10.38
C ASN A 13 10.52 -10.11 9.49
N ASP A 14 9.99 -9.23 8.64
CA ASP A 14 10.77 -8.41 7.71
C ASP A 14 10.97 -6.94 8.18
N ILE A 15 10.56 -6.65 9.42
CA ILE A 15 10.45 -5.36 10.11
C ILE A 15 9.11 -4.65 9.91
N THR A 16 8.31 -5.01 8.90
CA THR A 16 6.98 -4.43 8.71
C THR A 16 5.93 -5.12 9.57
N GLU A 17 5.89 -6.44 9.50
CA GLU A 17 5.01 -7.30 10.29
C GLU A 17 5.62 -8.70 10.40
N SER A 18 5.04 -9.54 11.27
CA SER A 18 5.38 -10.95 11.34
C SER A 18 4.29 -11.80 10.68
N ILE A 19 4.68 -12.75 9.86
CA ILE A 19 3.75 -13.69 9.23
C ILE A 19 4.14 -15.14 9.56
N ARG A 20 3.11 -15.99 9.74
CA ARG A 20 3.30 -17.43 9.92
C ARG A 20 3.45 -18.10 8.56
N VAL A 21 4.51 -18.88 8.41
CA VAL A 21 4.71 -19.76 7.26
C VAL A 21 4.50 -21.18 7.72
N LYS A 22 3.46 -21.84 7.21
CA LYS A 22 3.04 -23.20 7.56
C LYS A 22 3.55 -24.20 6.51
N PHE A 23 3.98 -25.35 6.99
CA PHE A 23 4.49 -26.48 6.21
C PHE A 23 3.72 -27.74 6.63
N PHE A 24 3.40 -28.59 5.66
CA PHE A 24 2.58 -29.77 5.88
C PHE A 24 3.29 -31.01 5.30
N ASN A 25 3.11 -32.15 5.96
CA ASN A 25 3.67 -33.44 5.56
C ASN A 25 5.17 -33.35 5.25
N GLU A 26 5.60 -33.81 4.07
CA GLU A 26 6.99 -33.81 3.63
C GLU A 26 7.65 -32.41 3.63
N ASP A 27 6.88 -31.34 3.44
CA ASP A 27 7.42 -29.97 3.40
C ASP A 27 7.96 -29.50 4.76
N VAL A 28 7.61 -30.18 5.84
CA VAL A 28 8.17 -29.92 7.18
C VAL A 28 9.69 -30.13 7.20
N GLU A 29 10.21 -31.00 6.34
CA GLU A 29 11.66 -31.22 6.19
C GLU A 29 12.41 -29.96 5.70
N LEU A 30 11.73 -29.02 5.03
CA LEU A 30 12.35 -27.77 4.56
C LEU A 30 12.80 -26.85 5.70
N ILE A 31 12.27 -27.06 6.91
CA ILE A 31 12.52 -26.19 8.06
C ILE A 31 13.17 -26.91 9.24
N LYS A 32 13.51 -28.20 9.12
CA LYS A 32 14.00 -29.00 10.26
C LYS A 32 15.30 -28.47 10.86
N ASP A 33 16.17 -27.92 10.00
CA ASP A 33 17.53 -27.49 10.37
C ASP A 33 17.59 -25.99 10.65
N LEU A 34 16.46 -25.28 10.51
CA LEU A 34 16.41 -23.84 10.77
C LEU A 34 16.50 -23.55 12.26
N GLN A 35 17.25 -22.49 12.57
CA GLN A 35 17.44 -21.98 13.92
C GLN A 35 16.81 -20.60 14.07
N LYS A 36 16.45 -20.27 15.31
CA LYS A 36 15.97 -18.92 15.62
C LYS A 36 17.10 -17.92 15.36
N GLY A 37 16.83 -16.94 14.51
CA GLY A 37 17.79 -15.91 14.11
C GLY A 37 18.32 -16.09 12.69
N ASP A 38 18.07 -17.23 12.05
CA ASP A 38 18.39 -17.41 10.64
C ASP A 38 17.62 -16.41 9.78
N ILE A 39 18.35 -15.77 8.86
CA ILE A 39 17.75 -14.95 7.82
C ILE A 39 17.36 -15.90 6.69
N VAL A 40 16.08 -15.93 6.36
CA VAL A 40 15.54 -16.90 5.40
C VAL A 40 14.85 -16.22 4.22
N THR A 41 14.96 -16.83 3.06
CA THR A 41 14.05 -16.61 1.93
C THR A 41 12.96 -17.67 1.99
N VAL A 42 11.71 -17.25 1.86
CA VAL A 42 10.57 -18.18 1.78
C VAL A 42 9.85 -17.94 0.45
N ILE A 43 9.56 -19.01 -0.27
CA ILE A 43 8.64 -19.03 -1.40
C ILE A 43 7.41 -19.82 -0.97
N GLY A 44 6.23 -19.30 -1.26
CA GLY A 44 5.00 -19.97 -0.90
C GLY A 44 3.75 -19.25 -1.39
N LYS A 45 2.60 -19.81 -1.05
CA LYS A 45 1.28 -19.30 -1.43
C LYS A 45 0.61 -18.63 -0.23
N VAL A 46 0.16 -17.39 -0.41
CA VAL A 46 -0.67 -16.69 0.57
C VAL A 46 -2.03 -17.39 0.66
N ARG A 47 -2.50 -17.61 1.87
CA ARG A 47 -3.80 -18.21 2.19
C ARG A 47 -4.45 -17.43 3.32
N GLU A 48 -5.77 -17.53 3.38
CA GLU A 48 -6.57 -17.04 4.50
C GLU A 48 -7.47 -18.18 5.00
N TYR A 49 -7.50 -18.38 6.31
CA TYR A 49 -8.41 -19.34 6.93
C TYR A 49 -8.84 -18.83 8.30
N SER A 50 -10.15 -18.77 8.54
CA SER A 50 -10.73 -18.29 9.80
C SER A 50 -10.18 -16.92 10.24
N GLY A 51 -9.94 -16.02 9.29
CA GLY A 51 -9.40 -14.67 9.53
C GLY A 51 -7.89 -14.59 9.76
N GLU A 52 -7.15 -15.72 9.74
CA GLU A 52 -5.69 -15.71 9.75
C GLU A 52 -5.15 -15.68 8.32
N ILE A 53 -4.37 -14.66 7.97
CA ILE A 53 -3.54 -14.64 6.76
C ILE A 53 -2.20 -15.31 7.06
N TYR A 54 -1.84 -16.31 6.27
CA TYR A 54 -0.59 -17.06 6.42
C TYR A 54 -0.02 -17.46 5.06
N VAL A 55 1.22 -17.94 5.05
CA VAL A 55 1.86 -18.50 3.85
C VAL A 55 1.95 -20.00 3.99
N VAL A 56 1.58 -20.74 2.94
CA VAL A 56 1.96 -22.16 2.80
C VAL A 56 3.32 -22.18 2.10
N GLY A 57 4.37 -22.57 2.82
CA GLY A 57 5.72 -22.58 2.29
C GLY A 57 5.94 -23.73 1.30
N GLU A 58 6.60 -23.45 0.19
CA GLU A 58 6.97 -24.41 -0.87
C GLU A 58 8.50 -24.53 -1.01
N ALA A 59 9.24 -23.49 -0.62
CA ALA A 59 10.70 -23.54 -0.52
C ALA A 59 11.21 -22.59 0.56
N VAL A 60 12.26 -22.99 1.27
CA VAL A 60 12.96 -22.15 2.24
C VAL A 60 14.47 -22.29 2.05
N SER A 61 15.18 -21.18 2.13
CA SER A 61 16.65 -21.18 2.16
C SER A 61 17.18 -20.17 3.15
N VAL A 62 18.23 -20.55 3.89
CA VAL A 62 19.00 -19.60 4.69
C VAL A 62 19.82 -18.72 3.76
N VAL A 63 19.84 -17.42 4.02
CA VAL A 63 20.57 -16.43 3.23
C VAL A 63 21.43 -15.54 4.12
N SER A 64 22.42 -14.89 3.51
CA SER A 64 23.29 -13.95 4.23
C SER A 64 22.62 -12.61 4.45
N PHE A 65 23.11 -11.85 5.44
CA PHE A 65 22.65 -10.49 5.71
C PHE A 65 22.84 -9.54 4.51
N GLU A 66 23.95 -9.67 3.78
CA GLU A 66 24.22 -8.87 2.58
C GLU A 66 23.18 -9.10 1.49
N THR A 67 22.73 -10.36 1.33
CA THR A 67 21.69 -10.72 0.37
C THR A 67 20.37 -10.03 0.72
N GLU A 68 20.00 -10.03 2.00
CA GLU A 68 18.78 -9.38 2.48
C GLU A 68 18.87 -7.86 2.32
N LEU A 69 20.02 -7.25 2.64
CA LEU A 69 20.22 -5.81 2.47
C LEU A 69 20.09 -5.40 1.00
N ARG A 70 20.64 -6.20 0.07
CA ARG A 70 20.50 -5.96 -1.37
C ARG A 70 19.04 -5.97 -1.80
N ARG A 71 18.25 -6.94 -1.33
CA ARG A 71 16.81 -7.03 -1.64
C ARG A 71 16.04 -5.82 -1.11
N LYS A 72 16.31 -5.37 0.11
CA LYS A 72 15.67 -4.16 0.65
C LYS A 72 15.96 -2.94 -0.21
N LYS A 73 17.21 -2.80 -0.69
CA LYS A 73 17.57 -1.72 -1.62
C LYS A 73 16.82 -1.84 -2.96
N GLU A 74 16.79 -3.02 -3.56
CA GLU A 74 16.06 -3.29 -4.81
C GLU A 74 14.56 -3.00 -4.67
N ALA A 75 13.94 -3.38 -3.55
CA ALA A 75 12.53 -3.09 -3.24
C ALA A 75 12.26 -1.57 -3.15
N ILE A 76 13.14 -0.81 -2.48
CA ILE A 76 13.03 0.66 -2.40
C ILE A 76 13.17 1.30 -3.79
N GLU A 77 14.12 0.85 -4.60
CA GLU A 77 14.30 1.33 -5.97
C GLU A 77 13.10 1.01 -6.85
N PHE A 78 12.54 -0.20 -6.70
CA PHE A 78 11.29 -0.59 -7.36
C PHE A 78 10.14 0.34 -6.95
N ILE A 79 9.90 0.52 -5.64
CA ILE A 79 8.84 1.42 -5.15
C ILE A 79 9.01 2.83 -5.71
N LYS A 80 10.24 3.39 -5.72
CA LYS A 80 10.53 4.71 -6.31
C LYS A 80 10.22 4.79 -7.79
N LYS A 81 10.55 3.73 -8.54
CA LYS A 81 10.22 3.66 -9.98
C LYS A 81 8.71 3.58 -10.19
N PHE A 82 7.97 2.83 -9.39
CA PHE A 82 6.53 2.69 -9.55
C PHE A 82 5.73 3.87 -8.97
N SER A 83 6.24 4.57 -7.95
CA SER A 83 5.66 5.83 -7.47
C SER A 83 5.84 6.95 -8.49
N THR A 84 6.92 6.95 -9.27
CA THR A 84 7.10 7.89 -10.39
C THR A 84 6.34 7.50 -11.66
N THR A 85 5.95 6.22 -11.80
CA THR A 85 5.20 5.72 -12.99
C THR A 85 3.68 5.73 -12.79
N LYS A 86 3.17 5.86 -11.55
CA LYS A 86 1.80 6.37 -11.35
C LYS A 86 1.79 7.78 -11.90
N LYS A 87 1.33 7.94 -13.16
CA LYS A 87 0.74 9.20 -13.62
C LYS A 87 -0.07 9.71 -12.44
N GLU A 88 0.32 10.86 -11.87
CA GLU A 88 -0.58 11.54 -10.96
C GLU A 88 -1.93 11.59 -11.66
N VAL A 89 -2.92 10.93 -11.06
CA VAL A 89 -4.27 11.05 -11.55
C VAL A 89 -4.58 12.52 -11.31
N ASP A 90 -4.55 13.30 -12.39
CA ASP A 90 -4.78 14.74 -12.31
C ASP A 90 -6.25 14.96 -11.95
N TYR A 91 -6.50 15.12 -10.66
CA TYR A 91 -7.82 15.40 -10.14
C TYR A 91 -8.25 16.85 -10.39
N LYS A 92 -7.38 17.72 -10.93
CA LYS A 92 -7.75 19.12 -11.24
C LYS A 92 -8.92 19.19 -12.20
N GLN A 93 -8.88 18.45 -13.30
CA GLN A 93 -9.95 18.52 -14.31
C GLN A 93 -11.29 17.94 -13.81
N PRO A 94 -11.32 16.80 -13.12
CA PRO A 94 -12.53 16.34 -12.43
C PRO A 94 -13.06 17.31 -11.37
N ILE A 95 -12.21 17.81 -10.47
CA ILE A 95 -12.62 18.70 -9.37
C ILE A 95 -13.10 20.05 -9.93
N LEU A 96 -12.40 20.63 -10.91
CA LEU A 96 -12.82 21.88 -11.55
C LEU A 96 -14.20 21.73 -12.22
N ARG A 97 -14.45 20.61 -12.91
CA ARG A 97 -15.76 20.31 -13.51
C ARG A 97 -16.83 20.17 -12.44
N PHE A 98 -16.54 19.45 -11.36
CA PHE A 98 -17.46 19.29 -10.25
C PHE A 98 -17.82 20.64 -9.61
N ILE A 99 -16.84 21.50 -9.33
CA ILE A 99 -17.10 22.85 -8.80
C ILE A 99 -17.98 23.64 -9.79
N LYS A 100 -17.72 23.54 -11.09
CA LYS A 100 -18.53 24.22 -12.11
C LYS A 100 -19.98 23.73 -12.17
N GLU A 101 -20.20 22.42 -12.02
CA GLU A 101 -21.52 21.80 -12.11
C GLU A 101 -22.36 21.98 -10.83
N MET A 102 -21.69 22.04 -9.67
CA MET A 102 -22.33 22.13 -8.36
C MET A 102 -22.43 23.54 -7.79
N ASP A 103 -21.78 24.53 -8.42
CA ASP A 103 -21.87 25.93 -8.03
C ASP A 103 -23.25 26.52 -8.40
N ASP A 104 -24.06 26.80 -7.39
CA ASP A 104 -25.37 27.44 -7.50
C ASP A 104 -25.32 28.97 -7.46
N GLY A 105 -24.11 29.54 -7.48
CA GLY A 105 -23.84 30.97 -7.32
C GLY A 105 -23.09 31.29 -6.03
N ASN A 106 -23.15 30.42 -5.02
CA ASN A 106 -22.50 30.61 -3.72
C ASN A 106 -21.19 29.82 -3.55
N GLY A 107 -20.70 29.17 -4.61
CA GLY A 107 -19.53 28.28 -4.54
C GLY A 107 -19.84 26.92 -3.90
N VAL A 108 -18.81 26.09 -3.84
CA VAL A 108 -18.88 24.69 -3.43
C VAL A 108 -17.99 24.47 -2.20
N ASP A 109 -18.59 23.97 -1.12
CA ASP A 109 -17.92 23.61 0.12
C ASP A 109 -17.01 22.38 -0.07
N ILE A 110 -15.82 22.40 0.54
CA ILE A 110 -14.85 21.31 0.44
C ILE A 110 -15.39 19.97 0.96
N GLY A 111 -16.27 19.97 1.95
CA GLY A 111 -16.94 18.78 2.47
C GLY A 111 -17.71 18.05 1.38
N LYS A 112 -18.43 18.78 0.52
CA LYS A 112 -19.15 18.18 -0.62
C LYS A 112 -18.20 17.57 -1.65
N ILE A 113 -17.02 18.18 -1.84
CA ILE A 113 -15.97 17.64 -2.73
C ILE A 113 -15.41 16.34 -2.14
N ILE A 114 -15.12 16.32 -0.84
CA ILE A 114 -14.60 15.13 -0.14
C ILE A 114 -15.60 13.97 -0.23
N GLU A 115 -16.89 14.23 0.05
CA GLU A 115 -17.95 13.23 -0.02
C GLU A 115 -18.12 12.64 -1.42
N SER A 116 -17.99 13.47 -2.46
CA SER A 116 -18.25 13.07 -3.85
C SER A 116 -17.12 12.24 -4.45
N PHE A 117 -15.86 12.55 -4.14
CA PHE A 117 -14.71 11.91 -4.77
C PHE A 117 -14.21 10.66 -4.04
N GLN A 118 -14.51 10.50 -2.74
CA GLN A 118 -14.07 9.35 -1.93
C GLN A 118 -12.57 9.02 -2.08
N ILE A 119 -11.74 10.04 -2.27
CA ILE A 119 -10.28 9.94 -2.38
C ILE A 119 -9.60 10.55 -1.14
N PRO A 120 -8.33 10.22 -0.85
CA PRO A 120 -7.61 10.83 0.28
C PRO A 120 -7.52 12.36 0.15
N LEU A 121 -7.73 13.06 1.28
CA LEU A 121 -7.70 14.53 1.40
C LEU A 121 -6.46 15.16 0.76
N SER A 122 -5.30 14.53 0.92
CA SER A 122 -4.03 15.01 0.35
C SER A 122 -4.08 15.22 -1.17
N PHE A 123 -4.86 14.41 -1.90
CA PHE A 123 -5.02 14.59 -3.35
C PHE A 123 -5.97 15.74 -3.69
N ILE A 124 -6.99 15.96 -2.87
CA ILE A 124 -7.94 17.07 -3.01
C ILE A 124 -7.23 18.39 -2.71
N ASP A 125 -6.51 18.47 -1.58
CA ASP A 125 -5.76 19.65 -1.16
C ASP A 125 -4.73 20.05 -2.20
N LYS A 126 -4.02 19.08 -2.77
CA LYS A 126 -3.07 19.31 -3.85
C LYS A 126 -3.76 19.90 -5.08
N ALA A 127 -4.85 19.29 -5.54
CA ALA A 127 -5.56 19.75 -6.73
C ALA A 127 -6.19 21.15 -6.55
N ILE A 128 -6.76 21.43 -5.38
CA ILE A 128 -7.31 22.75 -5.04
C ILE A 128 -6.20 23.80 -5.01
N SER A 129 -5.07 23.50 -4.36
CA SER A 129 -3.92 24.42 -4.30
C SER A 129 -3.43 24.78 -5.69
N GLU A 130 -3.26 23.80 -6.57
CA GLU A 130 -2.84 24.04 -7.95
C GLU A 130 -3.89 24.84 -8.76
N LEU A 131 -5.19 24.57 -8.58
CA LEU A 131 -6.26 25.31 -9.26
C LEU A 131 -6.36 26.78 -8.79
N LEU A 132 -6.06 27.05 -7.51
CA LEU A 132 -5.95 28.40 -6.96
C LEU A 132 -4.72 29.14 -7.50
N GLU A 133 -3.56 28.47 -7.54
CA GLU A 133 -2.33 29.00 -8.13
C GLU A 133 -2.52 29.35 -9.62
N GLU A 134 -3.17 28.47 -10.37
CA GLU A 134 -3.53 28.67 -11.78
C GLU A 134 -4.67 29.69 -11.98
N LYS A 135 -5.27 30.22 -10.90
CA LYS A 135 -6.42 31.13 -10.89
C LYS A 135 -7.63 30.60 -11.65
N LYS A 136 -7.82 29.28 -11.69
CA LYS A 136 -9.00 28.63 -12.30
C LYS A 136 -10.19 28.59 -11.34
N ILE A 137 -9.91 28.58 -10.04
CA ILE A 137 -10.91 28.74 -8.98
C ILE A 137 -10.49 29.87 -8.04
N ILE A 138 -11.44 30.36 -7.27
CA ILE A 138 -11.25 31.33 -6.19
C ILE A 138 -11.89 30.79 -4.91
N GLU A 139 -11.32 31.14 -3.76
CA GLU A 139 -11.92 30.89 -2.46
C GLU A 139 -12.72 32.13 -2.06
N ILE A 140 -14.04 31.98 -1.92
CA ILE A 140 -14.94 33.11 -1.61
C ILE A 140 -15.27 33.19 -0.11
N LEU A 141 -15.18 32.06 0.59
CA LEU A 141 -15.27 31.89 2.03
C LEU A 141 -14.32 30.77 2.43
N PRO A 142 -13.90 30.67 3.72
CA PRO A 142 -13.04 29.59 4.17
C PRO A 142 -13.57 28.22 3.72
N SER A 143 -12.76 27.49 2.94
CA SER A 143 -13.08 26.18 2.37
C SER A 143 -14.26 26.13 1.39
N VAL A 144 -14.66 27.27 0.81
CA VAL A 144 -15.71 27.37 -0.22
C VAL A 144 -15.12 27.92 -1.52
N TYR A 145 -15.17 27.11 -2.58
CA TYR A 145 -14.50 27.39 -3.84
C TYR A 145 -15.48 27.62 -4.99
N LYS A 146 -15.13 28.56 -5.88
CA LYS A 146 -15.93 28.91 -7.06
C LYS A 146 -15.04 29.00 -8.30
N VAL A 147 -15.56 28.64 -9.48
CA VAL A 147 -14.80 28.79 -10.73
C VAL A 147 -14.58 30.27 -11.03
N ASN A 148 -13.34 30.63 -11.35
CA ASN A 148 -12.99 31.98 -11.78
C ASN A 148 -13.42 32.15 -13.25
N ALA A 149 -14.41 33.01 -13.48
CA ALA A 149 -14.95 33.29 -14.82
C ALA A 149 -14.13 34.35 -15.56
#